data_AF-A0A315XM11-F1
#
_entry.id   AF-A0A315XM11-F1
#
_cell.length_a   1.000
_cell.length_b   1.000
_cell.length_c   1.000
_cell.angle_alpha   90.00
_cell.angle_beta   90.00
_cell.angle_gamma   90.00
#
_symmetry.space_group_name_H-M   'P 1'
#
loop_
_entity.id
_entity.type
_entity.pdbx_description
1 polymer ?
#
loop_
_entity_poly.entity_id
_entity_poly.type
_entity_poly.pdbx_seq_one_letter_code
_entity_poly.pdbx_strand_id
1 'polypeptide(L)'
;MSEQKLEVFNVLNFLNNGYELEDILNEGQFGTFSSAEECINYLVDEGYLKGDVDVTANVEITAEYISKKYIVSELKDILRENGLKVSGKKQELVERVLPLLKEVKDASNLDISASADKSYDNLELTDKALEFLKENEWIDLYMFALVQFRFTDFETFVEGSSEGMIQTAHNFCDEIISRALVNNQFVVFRLALSAKAHVFAYDGDYESFLDYDLQHFILGLNPISLTSEEYASYVIIDEANIINLRNVLEKLKMGSLKKRFDNIWNKSHIKNTTVPKKTCFKLLRRALDGADIEELNFDVREKFFNKKFGIQ
;
A
#
# COMPACT_ATOMS: atom_id res chain seq x y z
N MET A 1 14.13 -11.78 4.86
CA MET A 1 14.75 -11.75 3.52
C MET A 1 13.70 -11.51 2.43
N SER A 2 12.65 -12.33 2.32
CA SER A 2 11.58 -12.13 1.33
C SER A 2 10.77 -10.83 1.53
N GLU A 3 10.32 -10.54 2.76
CA GLU A 3 9.58 -9.28 3.03
C GLU A 3 10.44 -8.03 2.81
N GLN A 4 11.74 -8.12 3.11
CA GLN A 4 12.69 -7.04 2.83
C GLN A 4 12.89 -6.83 1.32
N LYS A 5 12.88 -7.92 0.54
CA LYS A 5 12.93 -7.87 -0.92
C LYS A 5 11.71 -7.16 -1.51
N LEU A 6 10.52 -7.39 -0.95
CA LEU A 6 9.30 -6.66 -1.31
C LEU A 6 9.47 -5.15 -1.02
N GLU A 7 9.94 -4.77 0.17
CA GLU A 7 10.18 -3.35 0.52
C GLU A 7 11.21 -2.68 -0.41
N VAL A 8 12.32 -3.36 -0.68
CA VAL A 8 13.37 -2.89 -1.62
C VAL A 8 12.79 -2.71 -3.03
N PHE A 9 12.03 -3.69 -3.53
CA PHE A 9 11.39 -3.60 -4.84
C PHE A 9 10.44 -2.41 -4.90
N ASN A 10 9.62 -2.20 -3.86
CA ASN A 10 8.65 -1.10 -3.81
C ASN A 10 9.35 0.25 -3.96
N VAL A 11 10.38 0.51 -3.14
CA VAL A 11 11.13 1.77 -3.17
C VAL A 11 11.76 1.98 -4.54
N LEU A 12 12.48 0.99 -5.06
CA LEU A 12 13.13 1.11 -6.36
C LEU A 12 12.11 1.31 -7.50
N ASN A 13 10.95 0.65 -7.44
CA ASN A 13 9.89 0.79 -8.43
C ASN A 13 9.24 2.18 -8.38
N PHE A 14 9.02 2.75 -7.18
CA PHE A 14 8.55 4.14 -7.05
C PHE A 14 9.54 5.12 -7.68
N LEU A 15 10.83 5.02 -7.35
CA LEU A 15 11.85 5.88 -7.94
C LEU A 15 11.93 5.73 -9.47
N ASN A 16 11.83 4.50 -9.97
CA ASN A 16 11.85 4.23 -11.41
C ASN A 16 10.63 4.82 -12.14
N ASN A 17 9.52 5.03 -11.43
CA ASN A 17 8.32 5.68 -11.95
C ASN A 17 8.31 7.21 -11.76
N GLY A 18 9.43 7.80 -11.30
CA GLY A 18 9.61 9.24 -11.19
C GLY A 18 9.05 9.87 -9.91
N TYR A 19 8.83 9.08 -8.86
CA TYR A 19 8.53 9.61 -7.53
C TYR A 19 9.82 10.09 -6.85
N GLU A 20 9.70 11.15 -6.06
CA GLU A 20 10.83 11.73 -5.34
C GLU A 20 11.14 10.94 -4.06
N LEU A 21 12.42 10.90 -3.66
CA LEU A 21 12.84 10.24 -2.42
C LEU A 21 12.21 10.87 -1.18
N GLU A 22 11.96 12.18 -1.21
CA GLU A 22 11.32 12.90 -0.10
C GLU A 22 9.90 12.38 0.19
N ASP A 23 9.13 12.02 -0.85
CA ASP A 23 7.80 11.42 -0.69
C ASP A 23 7.89 10.06 0.03
N ILE A 24 8.88 9.24 -0.36
CA ILE A 24 9.12 7.92 0.25
C ILE A 24 9.56 8.07 1.71
N LEU A 25 10.40 9.06 2.02
CA LEU A 25 10.90 9.31 3.37
C LEU A 25 9.79 9.79 4.32
N ASN A 26 8.84 10.58 3.81
CA ASN A 26 7.76 11.16 4.61
C ASN A 26 6.56 10.21 4.79
N GLU A 27 6.23 9.42 3.76
CA GLU A 27 5.00 8.61 3.74
C GLU A 27 5.26 7.11 3.87
N GLY A 28 6.50 6.66 3.68
CA GLY A 28 6.86 5.25 3.66
C GLY A 28 6.71 4.56 5.02
N GLN A 29 5.88 3.51 5.05
CA GLN A 29 5.82 2.58 6.18
C GLN A 29 6.68 1.36 5.88
N PHE A 30 7.74 1.19 6.68
CA PHE A 30 8.67 0.08 6.56
C PHE A 30 8.48 -0.88 7.72
N GLY A 31 8.38 -2.17 7.42
CA GLY A 31 8.26 -3.24 8.41
C GLY A 31 9.60 -3.90 8.70
N THR A 32 10.43 -4.11 7.68
CA THR A 32 11.74 -4.76 7.83
C THR A 32 12.88 -3.81 8.11
N PHE A 33 12.74 -2.55 7.71
CA PHE A 33 13.62 -1.45 8.11
C PHE A 33 13.00 -0.67 9.28
N SER A 34 13.84 -0.21 10.21
CA SER A 34 13.41 0.62 11.35
C SER A 34 13.00 2.04 10.95
N SER A 35 13.40 2.49 9.75
CA SER A 35 13.02 3.78 9.17
C SER A 35 13.22 3.80 7.65
N ALA A 36 12.60 4.77 6.99
CA ALA A 36 12.82 5.05 5.57
C ALA A 36 14.30 5.37 5.29
N GLU A 37 14.97 6.13 6.16
CA GLU A 37 16.40 6.41 6.04
C GLU A 37 17.25 5.14 6.06
N GLU A 38 16.94 4.18 6.93
CA GLU A 38 17.67 2.91 6.97
C GLU A 38 17.50 2.13 5.66
N CYS A 39 16.30 2.15 5.08
CA CYS A 39 16.06 1.55 3.77
C CYS A 39 16.91 2.23 2.69
N ILE A 40 16.93 3.56 2.62
CA ILE A 40 17.73 4.28 1.62
C ILE A 40 19.23 4.03 1.79
N ASN A 41 19.74 4.04 3.03
CA ASN A 41 21.15 3.73 3.28
C ASN A 41 21.48 2.29 2.86
N TYR A 42 20.59 1.33 3.14
CA TYR A 42 20.75 -0.04 2.65
C TYR A 42 20.80 -0.10 1.12
N LEU A 43 19.95 0.65 0.41
CA LEU A 43 19.98 0.69 -1.06
C LEU A 43 21.27 1.30 -1.61
N VAL A 44 21.85 2.29 -0.93
CA VAL A 44 23.17 2.85 -1.28
C VAL A 44 24.29 1.84 -1.01
N ASP A 45 24.31 1.24 0.18
CA ASP A 45 25.33 0.27 0.61
C ASP A 45 25.33 -0.97 -0.29
N GLU A 46 24.15 -1.43 -0.71
CA GLU A 46 23.99 -2.52 -1.67
C GLU A 46 24.20 -2.08 -3.13
N GLY A 47 24.45 -0.79 -3.40
CA GLY A 47 24.73 -0.28 -4.74
C GLY A 47 23.53 -0.27 -5.69
N TYR A 48 22.30 -0.28 -5.16
CA TYR A 48 21.09 0.00 -5.93
C TYR A 48 20.92 1.49 -6.23
N LEU A 49 21.41 2.34 -5.33
CA LEU A 49 21.47 3.79 -5.52
C LEU A 49 22.92 4.26 -5.60
N LYS A 50 23.18 5.28 -6.42
CA LYS A 50 24.47 6.00 -6.50
C LYS A 50 24.23 7.49 -6.33
N GLY A 51 25.23 8.19 -5.80
CA GLY A 51 25.17 9.63 -5.55
C GLY A 51 25.62 9.95 -4.13
N ASP A 52 25.72 11.25 -3.84
CA ASP A 52 26.14 11.73 -2.53
C ASP A 52 24.89 12.07 -1.68
N VAL A 53 24.87 11.56 -0.45
CA VAL A 53 23.90 12.01 0.56
C VAL A 53 24.47 13.30 1.16
N ASP A 54 23.87 14.43 0.81
CA ASP A 54 24.33 15.73 1.26
C ASP A 54 23.91 15.95 2.71
N VAL A 55 24.90 16.02 3.61
CA VAL A 55 24.66 16.30 5.01
C VAL A 55 24.79 17.79 5.26
N THR A 56 23.66 18.50 5.24
CA THR A 56 23.62 19.90 5.69
C THR A 56 23.42 19.95 7.19
N ALA A 57 24.47 20.32 7.92
CA ALA A 57 24.35 20.64 9.34
C ALA A 57 23.64 22.01 9.47
N ASN A 58 22.31 22.00 9.52
CA ASN A 58 21.54 23.18 9.90
C ASN A 58 21.66 23.37 11.42
N VAL A 59 22.69 24.11 11.82
CA VAL A 59 22.83 24.54 13.21
C VAL A 59 21.83 25.66 13.47
N GLU A 60 20.61 25.30 13.88
CA GLU A 60 19.65 26.30 14.34
C GLU A 60 20.06 26.81 15.73
N ILE A 61 20.87 27.88 15.76
CA ILE A 61 21.18 28.58 17.00
C ILE A 61 19.92 29.32 17.47
N THR A 62 19.24 28.80 18.49
CA THR A 62 18.07 29.42 19.12
C THR A 62 18.46 30.29 20.32
N ALA A 63 17.62 31.27 20.67
CA ALA A 63 17.81 32.08 21.88
C ALA A 63 17.85 31.20 23.15
N GLU A 64 17.06 30.13 23.17
CA GLU A 64 17.01 29.23 24.31
C GLU A 64 18.29 28.40 24.46
N TYR A 65 18.88 27.96 23.34
CA TYR A 65 20.20 27.33 23.33
C TYR A 65 21.28 28.27 23.89
N ILE A 66 21.37 29.50 23.39
CA ILE A 66 22.35 30.50 23.85
C ILE A 66 22.16 30.79 25.35
N SER A 67 20.91 30.91 25.80
CA SER A 67 20.58 31.16 27.21
C SER A 67 21.02 30.03 28.13
N LYS A 68 20.95 28.77 27.69
CA LYS A 68 21.39 27.59 28.46
C LYS A 68 22.92 27.44 28.44
N LYS A 69 23.55 27.72 27.30
CA LYS A 69 24.99 27.52 27.10
C LYS A 69 25.86 28.59 27.77
N TYR A 70 25.48 29.86 27.64
CA TYR A 70 26.32 30.96 28.08
C TYR A 70 25.80 31.60 29.38
N ILE A 71 26.74 31.91 30.27
CA ILE A 71 26.47 32.74 31.44
C ILE A 71 26.51 34.23 31.08
N VAL A 72 25.96 35.09 31.95
CA VAL A 72 25.81 36.53 31.68
C VAL A 72 27.15 37.23 31.41
N SER A 73 28.24 36.80 32.06
CA SER A 73 29.58 37.36 31.81
C SER A 73 30.06 37.05 30.40
N GLU A 74 29.95 35.79 29.96
CA GLU A 74 30.36 35.36 28.62
C GLU A 74 29.54 36.06 27.54
N LEU A 75 28.23 36.21 27.72
CA LEU A 75 27.39 36.98 26.80
C LEU A 75 27.84 38.45 26.70
N LYS A 76 28.24 39.05 27.82
CA LYS A 76 28.75 40.42 27.82
C LYS A 76 30.13 40.52 27.17
N ASP A 77 30.96 39.49 27.29
CA ASP A 77 32.27 39.45 26.67
C ASP A 77 32.14 39.36 25.15
N ILE A 78 31.27 38.46 24.64
CA ILE A 78 30.93 38.37 23.21
C ILE A 78 30.41 39.73 22.69
N LEU A 79 29.48 40.36 23.41
CA LEU A 79 28.95 41.67 23.01
C LEU A 79 30.02 42.76 23.05
N ARG A 80 30.95 42.73 24.01
CA ARG A 80 32.04 43.72 24.14
C ARG A 80 33.03 43.59 23.00
N GLU A 81 33.42 42.37 22.64
CA GLU A 81 34.30 42.07 21.52
C GLU A 81 33.71 42.54 20.19
N ASN A 82 32.39 42.51 20.07
CA ASN A 82 31.66 42.99 18.89
C ASN A 82 31.20 44.46 18.99
N GLY A 83 31.68 45.22 19.98
CA GLY A 83 31.37 46.66 20.12
C GLY A 83 29.92 46.97 20.48
N LEU A 84 29.15 46.00 20.99
CA LEU A 84 27.75 46.14 21.34
C LEU A 84 27.52 46.47 22.81
N LYS A 85 26.31 46.97 23.10
CA LYS A 85 25.88 47.35 24.45
C LYS A 85 25.77 46.13 25.38
N VAL A 86 26.57 46.15 26.46
CA VAL A 86 26.68 45.06 27.45
C VAL A 86 25.74 45.17 28.66
N SER A 87 24.79 46.11 28.66
CA SER A 87 23.80 46.28 29.73
C SER A 87 22.43 45.72 29.35
N GLY A 88 21.69 45.20 30.34
CA GLY A 88 20.38 44.57 30.16
C GLY A 88 20.22 43.28 30.97
N LYS A 89 19.01 42.71 30.92
CA LYS A 89 18.71 41.37 31.46
C LYS A 89 19.31 40.28 30.56
N LYS A 90 19.47 39.06 31.09
CA LYS A 90 20.05 37.93 30.34
C LYS A 90 19.37 37.69 28.99
N GLN A 91 18.03 37.73 28.94
CA GLN A 91 17.28 37.59 27.68
C GLN A 91 17.64 38.66 26.64
N GLU A 92 17.77 39.91 27.05
CA GLU A 92 18.17 41.00 26.14
C GLU A 92 19.61 40.84 25.62
N LEU A 93 20.49 40.26 26.42
CA LEU A 93 21.86 39.94 26.00
C LEU A 93 21.86 38.78 25.01
N VAL A 94 21.06 37.74 25.26
CA VAL A 94 20.85 36.59 24.37
C VAL A 94 20.33 37.04 23.01
N GLU A 95 19.30 37.89 22.98
CA GLU A 95 18.72 38.42 21.73
C GLU A 95 19.74 39.21 20.89
N ARG A 96 20.67 39.92 21.53
CA ARG A 96 21.74 40.66 20.84
C ARG A 96 22.88 39.76 20.37
N VAL A 97 23.18 38.69 21.10
CA VAL A 97 24.22 37.71 20.73
C VAL A 97 23.74 36.78 19.61
N LEU A 98 22.43 36.48 19.55
CA LEU A 98 21.82 35.58 18.59
C LEU A 98 22.20 35.84 17.12
N PRO A 99 22.08 37.06 16.56
CA PRO A 99 22.48 37.32 15.18
C PRO A 99 24.00 37.19 14.97
N LEU A 100 24.82 37.57 15.96
CA LEU A 100 26.28 37.48 15.86
C LEU A 100 26.75 36.02 15.70
N LEU A 101 26.19 35.12 16.50
CA LEU A 101 26.54 33.70 16.43
C LEU A 101 25.97 33.02 15.18
N LYS A 102 24.87 33.54 14.61
CA LYS A 102 24.31 33.05 13.34
C LYS A 102 25.17 33.44 12.11
N GLU A 103 25.88 34.57 12.17
CA GLU A 103 26.75 35.03 11.08
C GLU A 103 28.13 34.34 11.07
N VAL A 104 28.60 33.87 12.22
CA VAL A 104 29.87 33.13 12.35
C VAL A 104 29.65 31.65 12.00
N LYS A 105 29.58 31.35 10.70
CA LYS A 105 29.43 29.98 10.15
C LYS A 105 30.64 29.05 10.33
N ASP A 106 31.74 29.50 10.95
CA ASP A 106 32.97 28.72 11.13
C ASP A 106 33.13 28.13 12.56
N ALA A 107 32.03 27.79 13.23
CA ALA A 107 32.09 27.28 14.60
C ALA A 107 32.36 25.77 14.66
N SER A 108 33.58 25.37 14.29
CA SER A 108 34.12 24.01 14.44
C SER A 108 34.29 23.53 15.90
N ASN A 109 33.80 24.28 16.89
CA ASN A 109 33.91 23.97 18.32
C ASN A 109 32.60 24.16 19.11
N LEU A 110 31.45 24.28 18.45
CA LEU A 110 30.17 24.31 19.16
C LEU A 110 29.62 22.89 19.29
N ASP A 111 29.74 22.33 20.51
CA ASP A 111 29.00 21.14 20.92
C ASP A 111 27.49 21.49 20.91
N ILE A 112 26.86 21.23 19.77
CA ILE A 112 25.45 21.39 19.45
C ILE A 112 24.98 20.01 19.03
N SER A 113 23.84 19.57 19.56
CA SER A 113 23.12 18.44 18.98
C SER A 113 22.67 18.85 17.58
N ALA A 114 23.54 18.64 16.60
CA ALA A 114 23.23 18.86 15.20
C ALA A 114 22.16 17.83 14.80
N SER A 115 20.94 18.30 14.50
CA SER A 115 20.11 17.58 13.54
C SER A 115 20.77 17.79 12.19
N ALA A 116 21.41 16.73 11.71
CA ALA A 116 21.98 16.73 10.38
C ALA A 116 20.81 16.53 9.40
N ASP A 117 20.42 17.59 8.67
CA ASP A 117 19.45 17.45 7.59
C ASP A 117 20.19 16.78 6.44
N LYS A 118 19.83 15.52 6.16
CA LYS A 118 20.31 14.75 5.01
C LYS A 118 19.42 15.07 3.82
N SER A 119 20.00 15.56 2.73
CA SER A 119 19.35 15.59 1.42
C SER A 119 19.73 14.33 0.65
N TYR A 120 18.73 13.75 -0.02
CA TYR A 120 18.87 12.55 -0.83
C TYR A 120 18.62 12.84 -2.33
N ASP A 121 18.52 14.11 -2.71
CA ASP A 121 18.07 14.57 -4.04
C ASP A 121 19.02 14.17 -5.18
N ASN A 122 20.27 13.86 -4.85
CA ASN A 122 21.30 13.48 -5.81
C ASN A 122 21.40 11.96 -6.02
N LEU A 123 20.53 11.16 -5.38
CA LEU A 123 20.56 9.71 -5.54
C LEU A 123 19.84 9.27 -6.82
N GLU A 124 20.52 8.46 -7.62
CA GLU A 124 20.01 7.90 -8.86
C GLU A 124 20.01 6.36 -8.81
N LEU A 125 19.08 5.75 -9.54
CA LEU A 125 19.08 4.30 -9.77
C LEU A 125 20.33 3.87 -10.55
N THR A 126 20.93 2.76 -10.12
CA THR A 126 22.04 2.10 -10.84
C THR A 126 21.53 1.06 -11.83
N ASP A 127 22.41 0.58 -12.72
CA ASP A 127 22.11 -0.57 -13.59
C ASP A 127 21.72 -1.83 -12.78
N LYS A 128 22.33 -2.01 -11.59
CA LYS A 128 21.98 -3.09 -10.65
C LYS A 128 20.52 -2.98 -10.19
N ALA A 129 20.04 -1.78 -9.87
CA ALA A 129 18.64 -1.58 -9.51
C ALA A 129 17.68 -1.88 -10.66
N LEU A 130 18.02 -1.42 -11.87
CA LEU A 130 17.20 -1.68 -13.06
C LEU A 130 17.16 -3.18 -13.40
N GLU A 131 18.27 -3.90 -13.26
CA GLU A 131 18.33 -5.35 -13.42
C GLU A 131 17.49 -6.07 -12.35
N PHE A 132 17.62 -5.67 -11.08
CA PHE A 132 16.82 -6.21 -9.99
C PHE A 132 15.31 -6.02 -10.22
N LEU A 133 14.87 -4.83 -10.65
CA LEU A 133 13.48 -4.56 -10.97
C LEU A 133 12.98 -5.47 -12.09
N LYS A 134 13.79 -5.66 -13.13
CA LYS A 134 13.45 -6.52 -14.27
C LYS A 134 13.34 -8.00 -13.88
N GLU A 135 14.29 -8.51 -13.09
CA GLU A 135 14.27 -9.90 -12.62
C GLU A 135 13.10 -10.18 -11.66
N ASN A 136 12.56 -9.14 -11.03
CA ASN A 136 11.52 -9.24 -10.03
C ASN A 136 10.21 -8.55 -10.43
N GLU A 137 9.95 -8.38 -11.73
CA GLU A 137 8.71 -7.77 -12.26
C GLU A 137 7.44 -8.44 -11.72
N TRP A 138 7.50 -9.71 -11.36
CA TRP A 138 6.40 -10.45 -10.73
C TRP A 138 5.97 -9.87 -9.38
N ILE A 139 6.82 -9.11 -8.68
CA ILE A 139 6.49 -8.44 -7.43
C ILE A 139 5.45 -7.33 -7.67
N ASP A 140 5.55 -6.60 -8.78
CA ASP A 140 4.56 -5.58 -9.16
C ASP A 140 3.17 -6.21 -9.36
N LEU A 141 3.12 -7.34 -10.07
CA LEU A 141 1.89 -8.14 -10.19
C LEU A 141 1.38 -8.61 -8.83
N TYR A 142 2.27 -9.10 -7.96
CA TYR A 142 1.90 -9.52 -6.61
C TYR A 142 1.24 -8.38 -5.83
N MET A 143 1.84 -7.19 -5.85
CA MET A 143 1.30 -6.00 -5.21
C MET A 143 -0.06 -5.59 -5.78
N PHE A 144 -0.24 -5.74 -7.08
CA PHE A 144 -1.47 -5.38 -7.75
C PHE A 144 -2.63 -6.35 -7.46
N ALA A 145 -2.37 -7.67 -7.50
CA ALA A 145 -3.43 -8.68 -7.53
C ALA A 145 -3.42 -9.68 -6.36
N LEU A 146 -2.30 -9.85 -5.64
CA LEU A 146 -2.07 -11.01 -4.77
C LEU A 146 -1.71 -10.65 -3.31
N VAL A 147 -1.69 -9.38 -2.92
CA VAL A 147 -1.32 -8.89 -1.57
C VAL A 147 -2.09 -9.52 -0.40
N GLN A 148 -3.28 -10.02 -0.68
CA GLN A 148 -4.10 -10.78 0.29
C GLN A 148 -3.53 -12.17 0.64
N PHE A 149 -2.55 -12.65 -0.12
CA PHE A 149 -1.81 -13.88 0.12
C PHE A 149 -0.40 -13.56 0.62
N ARG A 150 0.22 -14.51 1.33
CA ARG A 150 1.58 -14.31 1.83
C ARG A 150 2.55 -14.18 0.67
N PHE A 151 3.38 -13.14 0.71
CA PHE A 151 4.40 -12.88 -0.30
C PHE A 151 5.31 -14.11 -0.53
N THR A 152 5.76 -14.74 0.55
CA THR A 152 6.62 -15.95 0.50
C THR A 152 5.98 -17.13 -0.22
N ASP A 153 4.66 -17.28 -0.12
CA ASP A 153 3.96 -18.40 -0.75
C ASP A 153 3.96 -18.21 -2.27
N PHE A 154 3.80 -16.96 -2.75
CA PHE A 154 3.87 -16.64 -4.16
C PHE A 154 5.31 -16.65 -4.69
N GLU A 155 6.28 -16.13 -3.93
CA GLU A 155 7.70 -16.19 -4.29
C GLU A 155 8.15 -17.64 -4.53
N THR A 156 7.81 -18.54 -3.59
CA THR A 156 8.09 -19.99 -3.73
C THR A 156 7.45 -20.56 -5.00
N PHE A 157 6.25 -20.09 -5.34
CA PHE A 157 5.54 -20.53 -6.53
C PHE A 157 6.21 -20.04 -7.83
N VAL A 158 6.74 -18.81 -7.83
CA VAL A 158 7.52 -18.25 -8.94
C VAL A 158 8.82 -19.03 -9.15
N GLU A 159 9.57 -19.30 -8.08
CA GLU A 159 10.83 -20.06 -8.12
C GLU A 159 10.64 -21.49 -8.65
N GLY A 160 9.47 -22.09 -8.39
CA GLY A 160 9.11 -23.43 -8.86
C GLY A 160 8.50 -23.47 -10.27
N SER A 161 8.23 -22.32 -10.90
CA SER A 161 7.53 -22.24 -12.18
C SER A 161 8.51 -22.17 -13.36
N SER A 162 8.09 -22.74 -14.49
CA SER A 162 8.77 -22.56 -15.79
C SER A 162 7.96 -21.69 -16.76
N GLU A 163 6.80 -21.22 -16.30
CA GLU A 163 5.87 -20.39 -17.07
C GLU A 163 6.19 -18.89 -16.87
N GLY A 164 5.65 -18.03 -17.74
CA GLY A 164 5.72 -16.57 -17.55
C GLY A 164 4.96 -16.11 -16.29
N MET A 165 5.23 -14.87 -15.83
CA MET A 165 4.66 -14.36 -14.58
C MET A 165 3.13 -14.40 -14.52
N ILE A 166 2.44 -14.06 -15.61
CA ILE A 166 0.97 -14.04 -15.69
C ILE A 166 0.39 -15.43 -15.50
N GLN A 167 0.89 -16.41 -16.27
CA GLN A 167 0.43 -17.79 -16.19
C GLN A 167 0.78 -18.42 -14.83
N THR A 168 1.94 -18.08 -14.28
CA THR A 168 2.35 -18.47 -12.92
C THR A 168 1.35 -17.94 -11.87
N ALA A 169 0.94 -16.68 -11.95
CA ALA A 169 -0.05 -16.10 -11.05
C ALA A 169 -1.45 -16.75 -11.20
N HIS A 170 -1.87 -17.07 -12.42
CA HIS A 170 -3.11 -17.82 -12.64
C HIS A 170 -3.05 -19.22 -12.02
N ASN A 171 -1.95 -19.94 -12.21
CA ASN A 171 -1.75 -21.27 -11.65
C ASN A 171 -1.75 -21.22 -10.11
N PHE A 172 -1.12 -20.21 -9.51
CA PHE A 172 -1.15 -19.97 -8.07
C PHE A 172 -2.58 -19.79 -7.55
N CYS A 173 -3.38 -18.94 -8.23
CA CYS A 173 -4.79 -18.76 -7.88
C CYS A 173 -5.60 -20.06 -8.03
N ASP A 174 -5.37 -20.83 -9.09
CA ASP A 174 -6.07 -22.09 -9.35
C ASP A 174 -5.78 -23.17 -8.30
N GLU A 175 -4.54 -23.24 -7.80
CA GLU A 175 -4.21 -24.13 -6.69
C GLU A 175 -4.95 -23.72 -5.41
N ILE A 176 -4.99 -22.43 -5.08
CA ILE A 176 -5.72 -21.92 -3.90
C ILE A 176 -7.22 -22.18 -4.05
N ILE A 177 -7.81 -21.88 -5.20
CA ILE A 177 -9.22 -22.15 -5.50
C ILE A 177 -9.53 -23.64 -5.28
N SER A 178 -8.70 -24.53 -5.83
CA SER A 178 -8.89 -25.98 -5.72
C SER A 178 -8.82 -26.45 -4.26
N ARG A 179 -7.79 -26.02 -3.52
CA ARG A 179 -7.64 -26.37 -2.09
C ARG A 179 -8.79 -25.83 -1.25
N ALA A 180 -9.19 -24.58 -1.47
CA ALA A 180 -10.27 -23.94 -0.72
C ALA A 180 -11.62 -24.64 -0.95
N LEU A 181 -11.90 -25.09 -2.18
CA LEU A 181 -13.11 -25.87 -2.49
C LEU A 181 -13.10 -27.25 -1.81
N VAL A 182 -11.96 -27.96 -1.81
CA VAL A 182 -11.83 -29.27 -1.14
C VAL A 182 -12.02 -29.15 0.37
N ASN A 183 -11.50 -28.08 0.97
CA ASN A 183 -11.54 -27.85 2.42
C ASN A 183 -12.76 -27.05 2.90
N ASN A 184 -13.69 -26.69 2.02
CA ASN A 184 -14.85 -25.83 2.30
C ASN A 184 -14.48 -24.46 2.91
N GLN A 185 -13.33 -23.90 2.54
CA GLN A 185 -12.83 -22.59 2.98
C GLN A 185 -13.38 -21.49 2.07
N PHE A 186 -14.67 -21.17 2.22
CA PHE A 186 -15.37 -20.31 1.27
C PHE A 186 -14.82 -18.88 1.20
N VAL A 187 -14.40 -18.29 2.32
CA VAL A 187 -13.79 -16.94 2.32
C VAL A 187 -12.50 -16.93 1.49
N VAL A 188 -11.63 -17.93 1.68
CA VAL A 188 -10.38 -18.09 0.90
C VAL A 188 -10.67 -18.32 -0.58
N PHE A 189 -11.65 -19.16 -0.90
CA PHE A 189 -12.09 -19.38 -2.27
C PHE A 189 -12.54 -18.07 -2.95
N ARG A 190 -13.33 -17.26 -2.24
CA ARG A 190 -13.81 -15.98 -2.74
C ARG A 190 -12.66 -14.99 -2.97
N LEU A 191 -11.72 -14.88 -2.03
CA LEU A 191 -10.53 -14.06 -2.19
C LEU A 191 -9.72 -14.49 -3.42
N ALA A 192 -9.48 -15.79 -3.60
CA ALA A 192 -8.73 -16.31 -4.76
C ALA A 192 -9.40 -16.04 -6.11
N LEU A 193 -10.74 -16.03 -6.18
CA LEU A 193 -11.45 -15.60 -7.39
C LEU A 193 -11.24 -14.11 -7.68
N SER A 194 -11.30 -13.26 -6.65
CA SER A 194 -11.05 -11.82 -6.79
C SER A 194 -9.62 -11.56 -7.26
N ALA A 195 -8.62 -12.19 -6.62
CA ALA A 195 -7.22 -12.11 -7.06
C ALA A 195 -7.06 -12.56 -8.51
N LYS A 196 -7.64 -13.70 -8.88
CA LYS A 196 -7.56 -14.21 -10.25
C LYS A 196 -8.17 -13.24 -11.27
N ALA A 197 -9.27 -12.56 -10.92
CA ALA A 197 -9.80 -11.48 -11.75
C ALA A 197 -8.74 -10.38 -11.94
N HIS A 198 -8.13 -9.89 -10.86
CA HIS A 198 -7.11 -8.83 -10.94
C HIS A 198 -5.87 -9.25 -11.74
N VAL A 199 -5.45 -10.51 -11.70
CA VAL A 199 -4.39 -11.01 -12.61
C VAL A 199 -4.78 -10.82 -14.08
N PHE A 200 -6.03 -11.10 -14.46
CA PHE A 200 -6.50 -10.82 -15.83
C PHE A 200 -6.54 -9.33 -16.16
N ALA A 201 -6.92 -8.47 -15.20
CA ALA A 201 -6.87 -7.02 -15.41
C ALA A 201 -5.45 -6.51 -15.59
N TYR A 202 -4.47 -7.08 -14.88
CA TYR A 202 -3.05 -6.75 -15.03
C TYR A 202 -2.57 -7.07 -16.46
N ASP A 203 -3.02 -8.20 -17.02
CA ASP A 203 -2.72 -8.61 -18.41
C ASP A 203 -3.60 -7.91 -19.47
N GLY A 204 -4.51 -7.01 -19.05
CA GLY A 204 -5.42 -6.30 -19.95
C GLY A 204 -6.60 -7.14 -20.48
N ASP A 205 -6.79 -8.37 -20.00
CA ASP A 205 -7.95 -9.21 -20.34
C ASP A 205 -9.17 -8.86 -19.46
N TYR A 206 -9.80 -7.73 -19.78
CA TYR A 206 -10.98 -7.25 -19.07
C TYR A 206 -12.22 -8.14 -19.27
N GLU A 207 -12.25 -8.98 -20.31
CA GLU A 207 -13.36 -9.91 -20.54
C GLU A 207 -13.29 -11.07 -19.55
N SER A 208 -12.10 -11.63 -19.30
CA SER A 208 -11.90 -12.65 -18.26
C SER A 208 -12.00 -12.05 -16.86
N PHE A 209 -11.48 -10.84 -16.63
CA PHE A 209 -11.70 -10.09 -15.39
C PHE A 209 -13.20 -10.05 -15.04
N LEU A 210 -14.04 -9.59 -15.99
CA LEU A 210 -15.47 -9.42 -15.78
C LEU A 210 -16.16 -10.74 -15.42
N ASP A 211 -15.74 -11.85 -16.03
CA ASP A 211 -16.32 -13.17 -15.75
C ASP A 211 -16.04 -13.64 -14.31
N TYR A 212 -14.80 -13.49 -13.84
CA TYR A 212 -14.42 -13.85 -12.47
C TYR A 212 -14.99 -12.89 -11.42
N ASP A 213 -15.02 -11.59 -11.72
CA ASP A 213 -15.53 -10.57 -10.80
C ASP A 213 -17.08 -10.62 -10.68
N LEU A 214 -17.78 -11.04 -11.74
CA LEU A 214 -19.20 -11.41 -11.66
C LEU A 214 -19.43 -12.69 -10.87
N GLN A 215 -18.52 -13.68 -10.99
CA GLN A 215 -18.60 -14.90 -10.19
C GLN A 215 -18.43 -14.59 -8.70
N HIS A 216 -17.50 -13.70 -8.36
CA HIS A 216 -17.30 -13.19 -7.00
C HIS A 216 -18.60 -12.59 -6.44
N PHE A 217 -19.25 -11.69 -7.19
CA PHE A 217 -20.55 -11.10 -6.80
C PHE A 217 -21.64 -12.17 -6.58
N ILE A 218 -21.77 -13.12 -7.51
CA ILE A 218 -22.79 -14.18 -7.46
C ILE A 218 -22.63 -15.05 -6.21
N LEU A 219 -21.38 -15.39 -5.88
CA LEU A 219 -21.03 -16.19 -4.71
C LEU A 219 -21.18 -15.40 -3.40
N GLY A 220 -20.97 -14.08 -3.42
CA GLY A 220 -21.31 -13.16 -2.34
C GLY A 220 -22.74 -13.38 -1.81
N LEU A 221 -23.68 -13.47 -2.75
CA LEU A 221 -25.10 -13.70 -2.48
C LEU A 221 -25.47 -15.17 -2.24
N ASN A 222 -24.59 -16.11 -2.57
CA ASN A 222 -24.84 -17.55 -2.49
C ASN A 222 -23.62 -18.30 -1.93
N PRO A 223 -23.27 -18.06 -0.66
CA PRO A 223 -22.10 -18.69 -0.05
C PRO A 223 -22.25 -20.22 -0.01
N ILE A 224 -21.13 -20.91 -0.29
CA ILE A 224 -21.08 -22.38 -0.29
C ILE A 224 -21.13 -22.92 1.14
N SER A 225 -20.35 -22.30 2.03
CA SER A 225 -20.27 -22.57 3.46
C SER A 225 -19.91 -21.28 4.19
N LEU A 226 -20.46 -21.06 5.37
CA LEU A 226 -20.03 -20.02 6.32
C LEU A 226 -20.12 -20.61 7.71
N THR A 227 -19.08 -20.45 8.51
CA THR A 227 -19.15 -20.64 9.95
C THR A 227 -19.94 -19.51 10.60
N SER A 228 -20.41 -19.71 11.84
CA SER A 228 -21.09 -18.65 12.60
C SER A 228 -20.22 -17.41 12.81
N GLU A 229 -18.91 -17.60 12.93
CA GLU A 229 -17.94 -16.51 13.07
C GLU A 229 -17.78 -15.74 11.75
N GLU A 230 -17.56 -16.46 10.64
CA GLU A 230 -17.47 -15.83 9.31
C GLU A 230 -18.74 -15.06 8.97
N TYR A 231 -19.92 -15.56 9.36
CA TYR A 231 -21.20 -14.91 9.14
C TYR A 231 -21.30 -13.50 9.74
N ALA A 232 -20.77 -13.32 10.96
CA ALA A 232 -20.93 -12.08 11.73
C ALA A 232 -20.26 -10.89 11.02
N SER A 233 -19.12 -11.12 10.38
CA SER A 233 -18.36 -10.12 9.63
C SER A 233 -18.52 -10.24 8.11
N TYR A 234 -19.36 -11.17 7.63
CA TYR A 234 -19.48 -11.43 6.20
C TYR A 234 -20.09 -10.25 5.43
N VAL A 235 -19.33 -9.66 4.52
CA VAL A 235 -19.86 -8.67 3.56
C VAL A 235 -20.48 -9.41 2.36
N ILE A 236 -21.79 -9.25 2.16
CA ILE A 236 -22.57 -10.00 1.15
C ILE A 236 -22.35 -9.41 -0.25
N ILE A 237 -22.52 -8.10 -0.39
CA ILE A 237 -22.22 -7.30 -1.58
C ILE A 237 -21.02 -6.43 -1.24
N ASP A 238 -19.90 -6.68 -1.92
CA ASP A 238 -18.65 -5.95 -1.76
C ASP A 238 -18.65 -4.69 -2.64
N GLU A 239 -18.46 -3.53 -2.04
CA GLU A 239 -18.45 -2.25 -2.75
C GLU A 239 -17.30 -2.15 -3.75
N ALA A 240 -16.10 -2.65 -3.41
CA ALA A 240 -14.95 -2.63 -4.30
C ALA A 240 -15.23 -3.47 -5.56
N ASN A 241 -15.88 -4.63 -5.40
CA ASN A 241 -16.35 -5.46 -6.51
C ASN A 241 -17.36 -4.72 -7.40
N ILE A 242 -18.30 -3.97 -6.85
CA ILE A 242 -19.25 -3.17 -7.64
C ILE A 242 -18.54 -2.04 -8.41
N ILE A 243 -17.60 -1.34 -7.79
CA ILE A 243 -16.80 -0.29 -8.42
C ILE A 243 -16.01 -0.86 -9.60
N ASN A 244 -15.33 -1.99 -9.38
CA ASN A 244 -14.57 -2.69 -10.40
C ASN A 244 -15.43 -3.09 -11.61
N LEU A 245 -16.58 -3.73 -11.35
CA LEU A 245 -17.54 -4.07 -12.40
C LEU A 245 -17.99 -2.83 -13.18
N ARG A 246 -18.31 -1.73 -12.51
CA ARG A 246 -18.72 -0.47 -13.17
C ARG A 246 -17.62 0.05 -14.10
N ASN A 247 -16.39 0.15 -13.59
CA ASN A 247 -15.23 0.67 -14.33
C ASN A 247 -14.94 -0.13 -15.61
N VAL A 248 -15.10 -1.46 -15.55
CA VAL A 248 -14.85 -2.34 -16.70
C VAL A 248 -16.02 -2.29 -17.69
N LEU A 249 -17.25 -2.27 -17.20
CA LEU A 249 -18.45 -2.20 -18.04
C LEU A 249 -18.55 -0.90 -18.84
N GLU A 250 -18.00 0.21 -18.34
CA GLU A 250 -17.90 1.48 -19.07
C GLU A 250 -16.88 1.42 -20.22
N LYS A 251 -15.83 0.61 -20.08
CA LYS A 251 -14.73 0.49 -21.05
C LYS A 251 -15.01 -0.56 -22.14
N LEU A 252 -15.79 -1.58 -21.85
CA LEU A 252 -16.07 -2.67 -22.77
C LEU A 252 -17.30 -2.39 -23.64
N LYS A 253 -17.18 -2.63 -24.96
CA LYS A 253 -18.34 -2.76 -25.86
C LYS A 253 -19.05 -4.09 -25.59
N MET A 254 -19.68 -4.20 -24.44
CA MET A 254 -20.28 -5.45 -24.02
C MET A 254 -21.59 -5.71 -24.78
N GLY A 255 -21.85 -6.99 -25.04
CA GLY A 255 -23.19 -7.47 -25.36
C GLY A 255 -24.13 -7.38 -24.14
N SER A 256 -25.03 -8.35 -24.02
CA SER A 256 -26.00 -8.34 -22.91
C SER A 256 -25.35 -8.77 -21.59
N LEU A 257 -25.27 -7.85 -20.61
CA LEU A 257 -24.88 -8.14 -19.22
C LEU A 257 -25.67 -9.33 -18.65
N LYS A 258 -26.96 -9.39 -18.98
CA LYS A 258 -27.84 -10.46 -18.52
C LYS A 258 -27.40 -11.82 -19.06
N LYS A 259 -27.07 -11.92 -20.35
CA LYS A 259 -26.59 -13.18 -20.95
C LYS A 259 -25.27 -13.63 -20.30
N ARG A 260 -24.34 -12.70 -20.09
CA ARG A 260 -23.07 -12.99 -19.41
C ARG A 260 -23.29 -13.45 -17.97
N PHE A 261 -24.09 -12.72 -17.19
CA PHE A 261 -24.48 -13.11 -15.84
C PHE A 261 -25.09 -14.52 -15.80
N ASP A 262 -25.98 -14.83 -16.75
CA ASP A 262 -26.63 -16.14 -16.80
C ASP A 262 -25.65 -17.28 -17.10
N ASN A 263 -24.63 -17.03 -17.91
CA ASN A 263 -23.53 -17.95 -18.19
C ASN A 263 -22.66 -18.18 -16.94
N ILE A 264 -22.24 -17.09 -16.28
CA ILE A 264 -21.38 -17.17 -15.08
C ILE A 264 -22.09 -17.86 -13.93
N TRP A 265 -23.38 -17.58 -13.71
CA TRP A 265 -24.19 -18.29 -12.73
C TRP A 265 -24.08 -19.82 -12.85
N ASN A 266 -24.07 -20.34 -14.08
CA ASN A 266 -23.99 -21.79 -14.32
C ASN A 266 -22.58 -22.34 -14.01
N LYS A 267 -21.54 -21.50 -14.11
CA LYS A 267 -20.16 -21.84 -13.74
C LYS A 267 -19.87 -21.65 -12.25
N SER A 268 -20.71 -20.93 -11.50
CA SER A 268 -20.48 -20.61 -10.09
C SER A 268 -20.68 -21.78 -9.12
N HIS A 269 -20.98 -23.00 -9.60
CA HIS A 269 -21.12 -24.21 -8.77
C HIS A 269 -22.04 -24.06 -7.54
N ILE A 270 -23.09 -23.23 -7.63
CA ILE A 270 -24.01 -22.98 -6.53
C ILE A 270 -24.81 -24.26 -6.21
N LYS A 271 -24.49 -24.91 -5.09
CA LYS A 271 -25.21 -26.09 -4.60
C LYS A 271 -26.50 -25.72 -3.87
N ASN A 272 -26.45 -24.66 -3.05
CA ASN A 272 -27.58 -24.18 -2.24
C ASN A 272 -27.83 -22.71 -2.54
N THR A 273 -29.02 -22.39 -3.05
CA THR A 273 -29.38 -21.00 -3.37
C THR A 273 -29.88 -20.28 -2.11
N THR A 274 -29.15 -19.25 -1.66
CA THR A 274 -29.58 -18.33 -0.60
C THR A 274 -30.43 -17.22 -1.20
N VAL A 275 -29.91 -16.55 -2.24
CA VAL A 275 -30.60 -15.49 -2.96
C VAL A 275 -30.92 -15.99 -4.38
N PRO A 276 -32.20 -16.02 -4.81
CA PRO A 276 -32.57 -16.53 -6.12
C PRO A 276 -31.89 -15.78 -7.28
N LYS A 277 -31.52 -16.50 -8.36
CA LYS A 277 -30.85 -15.96 -9.56
C LYS A 277 -31.44 -14.63 -10.08
N LYS A 278 -32.77 -14.56 -10.19
CA LYS A 278 -33.48 -13.36 -10.65
C LYS A 278 -33.28 -12.18 -9.69
N THR A 279 -33.26 -12.46 -8.39
CA THR A 279 -33.02 -11.46 -7.34
C THR A 279 -31.56 -11.01 -7.35
N CYS A 280 -30.59 -11.94 -7.48
CA CYS A 280 -29.17 -11.58 -7.60
C CYS A 280 -28.93 -10.61 -8.75
N PHE A 281 -29.49 -10.88 -9.94
CA PHE A 281 -29.34 -9.98 -11.08
C PHE A 281 -29.99 -8.61 -10.84
N LYS A 282 -31.12 -8.54 -10.14
CA LYS A 282 -31.75 -7.26 -9.77
C LYS A 282 -30.88 -6.47 -8.80
N LEU A 283 -30.26 -7.13 -7.82
CA LEU A 283 -29.35 -6.51 -6.87
C LEU A 283 -28.10 -5.98 -7.58
N LEU A 284 -27.51 -6.76 -8.50
CA LEU A 284 -26.40 -6.32 -9.35
C LEU A 284 -26.75 -5.03 -10.10
N ARG A 285 -27.92 -5.01 -10.74
CA ARG A 285 -28.38 -3.82 -11.47
C ARG A 285 -28.54 -2.61 -10.56
N ARG A 286 -29.20 -2.76 -9.41
CA ARG A 286 -29.36 -1.66 -8.43
C ARG A 286 -28.00 -1.12 -7.97
N ALA A 287 -27.06 -2.01 -7.62
CA ALA A 287 -25.73 -1.62 -7.17
C ALA A 287 -24.93 -0.90 -8.27
N LEU A 288 -24.97 -1.41 -9.51
CA LEU A 288 -24.33 -0.75 -10.66
C LEU A 288 -24.95 0.62 -10.96
N ASP A 289 -26.26 0.74 -10.81
CA ASP A 289 -27.03 1.98 -11.00
C ASP A 289 -26.87 2.97 -9.82
N GLY A 290 -26.03 2.67 -8.83
CA GLY A 290 -25.61 3.59 -7.76
C GLY A 290 -26.44 3.53 -6.47
N ALA A 291 -27.16 2.43 -6.23
CA ALA A 291 -27.82 2.21 -4.94
C ALA A 291 -26.80 2.10 -3.79
N ASP A 292 -27.20 2.51 -2.61
CA ASP A 292 -26.42 2.40 -1.37
C ASP A 292 -26.12 0.92 -1.05
N ILE A 293 -24.84 0.57 -0.98
CA ILE A 293 -24.38 -0.81 -0.77
C ILE A 293 -24.65 -1.27 0.67
N GLU A 294 -24.57 -0.37 1.66
CA GLU A 294 -24.86 -0.70 3.05
C GLU A 294 -26.36 -1.01 3.23
N GLU A 295 -27.23 -0.18 2.65
CA GLU A 295 -28.68 -0.41 2.65
C GLU A 295 -29.03 -1.72 1.94
N LEU A 296 -28.43 -1.98 0.77
CA LEU A 296 -28.62 -3.25 0.06
C LEU A 296 -28.16 -4.46 0.88
N ASN A 297 -27.01 -4.36 1.55
CA ASN A 297 -26.50 -5.42 2.42
C ASN A 297 -27.43 -5.68 3.61
N PHE A 298 -27.96 -4.62 4.24
CA PHE A 298 -28.94 -4.72 5.32
C PHE A 298 -30.21 -5.47 4.84
N ASP A 299 -30.82 -5.01 3.74
CA ASP A 299 -32.01 -5.60 3.14
C ASP A 299 -31.82 -7.09 2.80
N VAL A 300 -30.69 -7.42 2.18
CA VAL A 300 -30.38 -8.80 1.79
C VAL A 300 -30.15 -9.67 3.02
N ARG A 301 -29.49 -9.13 4.04
CA ARG A 301 -29.22 -9.86 5.28
C ARG A 301 -30.51 -10.23 6.01
N GLU A 302 -31.38 -9.25 6.24
CA GLU A 302 -32.69 -9.43 6.88
C GLU A 302 -33.54 -10.45 6.13
N LYS A 303 -33.60 -10.33 4.80
CA LYS A 303 -34.52 -11.13 3.99
C LYS A 303 -34.06 -12.57 3.74
N PHE A 304 -32.76 -12.78 3.54
CA PHE A 304 -32.25 -14.06 3.04
C PHE A 304 -31.27 -14.76 3.99
N PHE A 305 -30.53 -14.02 4.81
CA PHE A 305 -29.45 -14.58 5.62
C PHE A 305 -29.92 -14.85 7.06
N ASN A 306 -30.52 -13.89 7.77
CA ASN A 306 -30.98 -14.10 9.16
C ASN A 306 -31.94 -15.29 9.28
N LYS A 307 -32.88 -15.40 8.33
CA LYS A 307 -33.81 -16.53 8.25
C LYS A 307 -33.13 -17.88 8.00
N LYS A 308 -32.03 -17.90 7.26
CA LYS A 308 -31.30 -19.13 6.87
C LYS A 308 -30.33 -19.58 7.97
N PHE A 309 -29.74 -18.64 8.70
CA PHE A 309 -28.72 -18.91 9.72
C PHE A 309 -29.23 -18.81 11.17
N GLY A 310 -30.54 -18.59 11.36
CA GLY A 310 -31.23 -18.84 12.63
C GLY A 310 -31.09 -17.73 13.68
N ILE A 311 -30.89 -16.48 13.25
CA ILE A 311 -30.87 -15.32 14.15
C ILE A 311 -32.29 -14.70 14.14
N GLN A 312 -33.00 -14.87 15.26
CA GLN A 312 -34.18 -14.09 15.64
C GLN A 312 -33.80 -13.08 16.71
#